data_AF-H5WKA7-F1
#
_entry.id   AF-H5WKA7-F1
#
_cell.length_a   1.000
_cell.length_b   1.000
_cell.length_c   1.000
_cell.angle_alpha   90.00
_cell.angle_beta   90.00
_cell.angle_gamma   90.00
#
_symmetry.space_group_name_H-M   'P 1'
#
loop_
_entity.id
_entity.type
_entity.pdbx_description
1 polymer ?
#
loop_
_entity_poly.entity_id
_entity_poly.type
_entity_poly.pdbx_seq_one_letter_code
_entity_poly.pdbx_strand_id
1 'polypeptide(L)'
;MNYVTPQRPHPSSDDLQARLALNLTARLSEQADHLPHDISERLRVAREQAVERARQSRRLAAVPAVQVQASGTAVLSGPPSLWLRLASFLPLVVLAAGMVLINHVNVRDEINAAAEIDAALLADDLPPAAYLDPGFSEFLKSPDGP
;
A
#
# COMPACT_ATOMS: atom_id res chain seq x y z
N MET A 1 5.44 -21.02 -55.94
CA MET A 1 4.00 -21.10 -55.65
C MET A 1 3.84 -21.22 -54.14
N ASN A 2 3.85 -20.11 -53.41
CA ASN A 2 3.79 -20.13 -51.94
C ASN A 2 2.32 -19.97 -51.50
N TYR A 3 1.76 -21.02 -50.90
CA TYR A 3 0.44 -20.98 -50.29
C TYR A 3 0.54 -20.22 -48.95
N VAL A 4 -0.02 -19.01 -48.91
CA VAL A 4 -0.25 -18.31 -47.64
C VAL A 4 -1.46 -18.97 -46.99
N THR A 5 -1.22 -19.83 -46.01
CA THR A 5 -2.27 -20.37 -45.14
C THR A 5 -2.87 -19.19 -44.37
N PRO A 6 -4.20 -18.93 -44.44
CA PRO A 6 -4.81 -17.89 -43.63
C PRO A 6 -4.73 -18.31 -42.15
N GLN A 7 -3.86 -17.65 -41.40
CA GLN A 7 -3.78 -17.74 -39.95
C GLN A 7 -5.16 -17.33 -39.39
N ARG A 8 -5.91 -18.27 -38.83
CA ARG A 8 -7.16 -17.91 -38.14
C ARG A 8 -6.79 -17.04 -36.94
N PRO A 9 -7.40 -15.85 -36.76
CA PRO A 9 -7.16 -15.06 -35.57
C PRO A 9 -7.55 -15.89 -34.35
N HIS A 10 -6.60 -16.10 -33.45
CA HIS A 10 -6.89 -16.70 -32.15
C HIS A 10 -7.79 -15.71 -31.40
N PRO A 11 -8.95 -16.15 -30.87
CA PRO A 11 -9.83 -15.24 -30.15
C PRO A 11 -9.07 -14.64 -28.98
N SER A 12 -9.01 -13.31 -28.95
CA SER A 12 -8.43 -12.60 -27.81
C SER A 12 -9.34 -12.78 -26.59
N SER A 13 -8.77 -12.60 -25.38
CA SER A 13 -9.55 -12.60 -24.13
C SER A 13 -10.75 -11.64 -24.21
N ASP A 14 -10.55 -10.51 -24.88
CA ASP A 14 -11.53 -9.42 -25.00
C ASP A 14 -12.70 -9.83 -25.89
N ASP A 15 -12.44 -10.54 -26.98
CA ASP A 15 -13.48 -11.12 -27.85
C ASP A 15 -14.34 -12.14 -27.10
N LEU A 16 -13.70 -12.95 -26.26
CA LEU A 16 -14.41 -13.94 -25.44
C LEU A 16 -15.23 -13.25 -24.34
N GLN A 17 -14.67 -12.24 -23.68
CA GLN A 17 -15.37 -11.44 -22.67
C GLN A 17 -16.57 -10.70 -23.26
N ALA A 18 -16.43 -10.11 -24.45
CA ALA A 18 -17.53 -9.42 -25.13
C ALA A 18 -18.68 -10.38 -25.47
N ARG A 19 -18.36 -11.58 -25.99
CA ARG A 19 -19.37 -12.62 -26.28
C ARG A 19 -20.08 -13.10 -25.01
N LEU A 20 -19.33 -13.28 -23.92
CA LEU A 20 -19.90 -13.67 -22.63
C LEU A 20 -20.81 -12.57 -22.09
N ALA A 21 -20.38 -11.30 -22.13
CA ALA A 21 -21.19 -10.17 -21.71
C ALA A 21 -22.49 -10.07 -22.52
N LEU A 22 -22.41 -10.25 -23.84
CA LEU A 22 -23.59 -10.26 -24.72
C LEU A 22 -24.55 -11.40 -24.36
N ASN A 23 -24.05 -12.61 -24.19
CA ASN A 23 -24.87 -13.78 -23.82
C ASN A 23 -25.52 -13.61 -22.45
N LEU A 24 -24.78 -13.14 -21.45
CA LEU A 24 -25.33 -12.87 -20.12
C LEU A 24 -26.41 -11.80 -20.16
N THR A 25 -26.17 -10.70 -20.87
CA THR A 25 -27.14 -9.61 -20.99
C THR A 25 -28.41 -10.08 -21.70
N ALA A 26 -28.28 -10.84 -22.79
CA ALA A 26 -29.41 -11.41 -23.50
C ALA A 26 -30.25 -12.33 -22.60
N ARG A 27 -29.59 -13.23 -21.84
CA ARG A 27 -30.29 -14.12 -20.91
C ARG A 27 -30.96 -13.36 -19.76
N LEU A 28 -30.28 -12.35 -19.20
CA LEU A 28 -30.87 -11.53 -18.14
C LEU A 28 -32.08 -10.73 -18.65
N SER A 29 -32.02 -10.21 -19.88
CA SER A 29 -33.14 -9.49 -20.51
C SER A 29 -34.33 -10.42 -20.73
N GLU A 30 -34.08 -11.61 -21.29
CA GLU A 30 -35.12 -12.63 -21.49
C GLU A 30 -35.81 -12.98 -20.17
N GLN A 31 -35.04 -13.20 -19.09
CA GLN A 31 -35.61 -13.49 -17.77
C GLN A 31 -36.35 -12.29 -17.16
N ALA A 32 -35.91 -11.07 -17.45
CA ALA A 32 -36.61 -9.86 -16.99
C ALA A 32 -37.98 -9.69 -17.67
N ASP A 33 -38.14 -10.13 -18.92
CA ASP A 33 -39.42 -10.10 -19.63
C ASP A 33 -40.42 -11.15 -19.11
N HIS A 34 -39.92 -12.22 -18.50
CA HIS A 34 -40.75 -13.27 -17.88
C HIS A 34 -41.19 -12.94 -16.44
N LEU A 35 -40.85 -11.77 -15.92
CA LEU A 35 -41.20 -11.39 -14.56
C LEU A 35 -42.72 -11.14 -14.42
N PRO A 36 -43.37 -11.65 -13.35
CA PRO A 36 -44.77 -11.36 -13.07
C PRO A 36 -45.08 -9.86 -13.01
N HIS A 37 -46.28 -9.48 -13.47
CA HIS A 37 -46.67 -8.08 -13.61
C HIS A 37 -46.68 -7.30 -12.28
N ASP A 38 -47.00 -7.96 -11.16
CA ASP A 38 -46.97 -7.35 -9.84
C ASP A 38 -45.54 -6.97 -9.41
N ILE A 39 -44.53 -7.80 -9.73
CA ILE A 39 -43.12 -7.52 -9.44
C ILE A 39 -42.59 -6.40 -10.32
N SER A 40 -42.93 -6.39 -11.61
CA SER A 40 -42.47 -5.32 -12.52
C SER A 40 -43.03 -3.96 -12.12
N GLU A 41 -44.30 -3.87 -11.71
CA GLU A 41 -44.90 -2.63 -11.19
C GLU A 41 -44.27 -2.19 -9.88
N ARG A 42 -44.02 -3.11 -8.93
CA ARG A 42 -43.32 -2.78 -7.68
C ARG A 42 -41.91 -2.25 -7.93
N LEU A 43 -41.18 -2.85 -8.88
CA LEU A 43 -39.85 -2.39 -9.28
C LEU A 43 -39.90 -1.03 -9.98
N ARG A 44 -40.93 -0.78 -10.80
CA ARG A 44 -41.14 0.52 -11.44
C ARG A 44 -41.34 1.62 -10.39
N VAL A 45 -42.25 1.40 -9.43
CA VAL A 45 -42.49 2.35 -8.33
C VAL A 45 -41.21 2.56 -7.50
N ALA A 46 -40.50 1.48 -7.16
CA ALA A 46 -39.24 1.58 -6.42
C ALA A 46 -38.17 2.37 -7.19
N ARG A 47 -38.08 2.19 -8.51
CA ARG A 47 -37.18 2.95 -9.39
C ARG A 47 -37.53 4.42 -9.42
N GLU A 48 -38.80 4.77 -9.61
CA GLU A 48 -39.27 6.16 -9.63
C GLU A 48 -38.93 6.85 -8.29
N GLN A 49 -39.23 6.21 -7.16
CA GLN A 49 -38.88 6.74 -5.84
C GLN A 49 -37.36 6.86 -5.63
N ALA A 50 -36.57 5.90 -6.11
CA ALA A 50 -35.11 5.96 -6.01
C ALA A 50 -34.53 7.12 -6.84
N VAL A 51 -35.06 7.34 -8.05
CA VAL A 51 -34.67 8.47 -8.91
C VAL A 51 -35.05 9.81 -8.27
N GLU A 52 -36.23 9.91 -7.67
CA GLU A 52 -36.64 11.11 -6.94
C GLU A 52 -35.73 11.40 -5.74
N ARG A 53 -35.44 10.38 -4.92
CA ARG A 53 -34.48 10.50 -3.80
C ARG A 53 -33.07 10.88 -4.30
N ALA A 54 -32.62 10.31 -5.41
CA ALA A 54 -31.33 10.66 -6.02
C ALA A 54 -31.31 12.10 -6.58
N ARG A 55 -32.42 12.59 -7.12
CA ARG A 55 -32.56 13.99 -7.55
C ARG A 55 -32.56 14.93 -6.35
N GLN A 56 -33.26 14.59 -5.28
CA GLN A 56 -33.24 15.35 -4.02
C GLN A 56 -31.84 15.39 -3.42
N SER A 57 -31.14 14.24 -3.34
CA SER A 57 -29.77 14.20 -2.82
C SER A 57 -28.80 14.97 -3.71
N ARG A 58 -28.93 14.91 -5.04
CA ARG A 58 -28.10 15.72 -5.96
C ARG A 58 -28.40 17.22 -5.85
N ARG A 59 -29.64 17.62 -5.58
CA ARG A 59 -29.99 19.03 -5.28
C ARG A 59 -29.37 19.51 -3.96
N LEU A 60 -29.35 18.66 -2.94
CA LEU A 60 -28.71 18.96 -1.65
C LEU A 60 -27.17 18.93 -1.74
N ALA A 61 -26.62 18.04 -2.57
CA ALA A 61 -25.18 17.92 -2.83
C ALA A 61 -24.64 18.94 -3.86
N ALA A 62 -25.51 19.76 -4.46
CA ALA A 62 -25.11 20.86 -5.34
C ALA A 62 -24.38 22.00 -4.59
N VAL A 63 -24.15 21.86 -3.29
CA VAL A 63 -23.19 22.64 -2.53
C VAL A 63 -21.97 21.78 -2.21
N PRO A 64 -20.98 21.65 -3.11
CA PRO A 64 -19.68 21.09 -2.76
C PRO A 64 -18.87 22.19 -2.08
N ALA A 65 -19.16 22.45 -0.80
CA ALA A 65 -18.31 23.33 0.00
C ALA A 65 -17.28 22.48 0.75
N VAL A 66 -16.40 21.78 0.03
CA VAL A 66 -15.03 21.64 0.55
C VAL A 66 -14.44 23.04 0.45
N GLN A 67 -14.74 23.88 1.43
CA GLN A 67 -14.03 25.14 1.60
C GLN A 67 -12.73 24.78 2.31
N VAL A 68 -11.66 24.75 1.53
CA VAL A 68 -10.32 24.87 2.10
C VAL A 68 -10.22 26.31 2.58
N GLN A 69 -10.43 26.55 3.87
CA GLN A 69 -10.11 27.84 4.46
C GLN A 69 -8.59 27.99 4.39
N ALA A 70 -8.10 29.19 4.09
CA ALA A 70 -6.68 29.52 3.93
C ALA A 70 -5.80 29.15 5.15
N SER A 71 -6.42 28.77 6.28
CA SER A 71 -5.77 28.26 7.49
C SER A 71 -5.52 26.74 7.49
N GLY A 72 -5.71 26.03 6.37
CA GLY A 72 -5.41 24.59 6.27
C GLY A 72 -6.46 23.67 6.89
N THR A 73 -7.65 24.19 7.20
CA THR A 73 -8.77 23.42 7.75
C THR A 73 -9.74 23.04 6.62
N ALA A 74 -9.98 21.74 6.47
CA ALA A 74 -11.01 21.20 5.58
C ALA A 74 -12.25 20.84 6.41
N VAL A 75 -13.36 21.56 6.21
CA VAL A 75 -14.63 21.27 6.88
C VAL A 75 -15.56 20.56 5.91
N LEU A 76 -15.96 19.34 6.26
CA LEU A 76 -16.95 18.57 5.49
C LEU A 76 -18.35 18.86 6.09
N SER A 77 -19.17 19.64 5.39
CA SER A 77 -20.55 19.91 5.82
C SER A 77 -21.51 18.85 5.26
N GLY A 78 -21.87 17.88 6.08
CA GLY A 78 -22.88 16.87 5.77
C GLY A 78 -22.99 15.81 6.88
N PRO A 79 -24.15 15.15 7.05
CA PRO A 79 -24.28 14.08 8.04
C PRO A 79 -23.21 13.01 7.77
N PRO A 80 -22.36 12.67 8.75
CA PRO A 80 -21.22 11.79 8.52
C PRO A 80 -21.73 10.40 8.18
N SER A 81 -21.59 10.02 6.91
CA SER A 81 -21.79 8.65 6.48
C SER A 81 -20.80 7.76 7.23
N LEU A 82 -21.28 6.66 7.82
CA LEU A 82 -20.44 5.69 8.55
C LEU A 82 -19.25 5.20 7.70
N TRP A 83 -19.44 5.16 6.37
CA TRP A 83 -18.39 4.86 5.39
C TRP A 83 -17.27 5.90 5.36
N LEU A 84 -17.59 7.20 5.42
CA LEU A 84 -16.58 8.27 5.52
C LEU A 84 -15.82 8.20 6.85
N ARG A 85 -16.51 7.83 7.93
CA ARG A 85 -15.92 7.70 9.26
C ARG A 85 -14.92 6.52 9.33
N LEU A 86 -15.21 5.43 8.61
CA LEU A 86 -14.29 4.30 8.47
C LEU A 86 -13.13 4.62 7.50
N ALA A 87 -13.40 5.36 6.43
CA ALA A 87 -12.38 5.84 5.50
C ALA A 87 -11.36 6.79 6.16
N SER A 88 -11.73 7.49 7.23
CA SER A 88 -10.82 8.34 8.00
C SER A 88 -9.64 7.57 8.64
N PHE A 89 -9.74 6.25 8.80
CA PHE A 89 -8.64 5.43 9.30
C PHE A 89 -7.65 5.00 8.21
N LEU A 90 -8.04 5.07 6.94
CA LEU A 90 -7.20 4.69 5.81
C LEU A 90 -5.82 5.40 5.79
N PRO A 91 -5.71 6.73 5.96
CA PRO A 91 -4.40 7.39 5.97
C PRO A 91 -3.51 6.96 7.14
N LEU A 92 -4.07 6.66 8.32
CA LEU A 92 -3.32 6.12 9.46
C LEU A 92 -2.76 4.73 9.16
N VAL A 93 -3.54 3.88 8.49
CA VAL A 93 -3.10 2.54 8.08
C VAL A 93 -2.00 2.62 7.03
N VAL A 94 -2.14 3.49 6.02
CA VAL A 94 -1.11 3.73 4.99
C VAL A 94 0.18 4.24 5.62
N LEU A 95 0.09 5.17 6.58
CA LEU A 95 1.26 5.68 7.32
C LEU A 95 1.97 4.57 8.10
N ALA A 96 1.21 3.79 8.88
CA ALA A 96 1.77 2.70 9.68
C ALA A 96 2.42 1.63 8.78
N ALA A 97 1.79 1.29 7.65
CA ALA A 97 2.35 0.39 6.65
C ALA A 97 3.65 0.94 6.05
N GLY A 98 3.69 2.24 5.70
CA GLY A 98 4.90 2.91 5.22
C GLY A 98 6.03 2.89 6.25
N MET A 99 5.72 3.15 7.52
CA MET A 99 6.68 3.10 8.64
C MET A 99 7.31 1.71 8.78
N VAL A 100 6.49 0.65 8.78
CA VAL A 100 6.94 -0.74 8.89
C VAL A 100 7.79 -1.14 7.69
N LEU A 101 7.39 -0.73 6.49
CA LEU A 101 8.09 -1.05 5.24
C LEU A 101 9.50 -0.42 5.22
N ILE A 102 9.64 0.84 5.63
CA ILE A 102 10.95 1.53 5.73
C ILE A 102 11.82 0.87 6.79
N ASN A 103 11.26 0.53 7.96
CA ASN A 103 12.01 -0.10 9.04
C ASN A 103 12.61 -1.46 8.63
N HIS A 104 11.90 -2.25 7.81
CA HIS A 104 12.36 -3.57 7.40
C HIS A 104 13.61 -3.53 6.51
N VAL A 105 13.87 -2.42 5.82
CA VAL A 105 15.03 -2.25 4.94
C VAL A 105 16.31 -1.96 5.76
N ASN A 106 16.20 -1.36 6.94
CA ASN A 106 17.35 -0.93 7.74
C ASN A 106 17.96 -2.02 8.64
N VAL A 107 17.36 -3.21 8.74
CA VAL A 107 17.81 -4.26 9.68
C VAL A 107 18.97 -5.11 9.13
N ARG A 108 19.52 -4.79 7.94
CA ARG A 108 20.58 -5.63 7.33
C ARG A 108 21.99 -5.04 7.29
N ASP A 109 22.18 -3.77 7.64
CA ASP A 109 23.49 -3.12 7.46
C ASP A 109 24.26 -2.85 8.77
N GLU A 110 23.65 -3.02 9.94
CA GLU A 110 24.31 -2.65 11.22
C GLU A 110 25.13 -3.78 11.88
N ILE A 111 25.04 -5.03 11.40
CA ILE A 111 25.72 -6.16 12.06
C ILE A 111 27.16 -6.40 11.55
N ASN A 112 27.53 -5.93 10.34
CA ASN A 112 28.89 -6.15 9.81
C ASN A 112 29.88 -5.01 10.11
N ALA A 113 29.42 -3.80 10.43
CA ALA A 113 30.32 -2.65 10.59
C ALA A 113 30.95 -2.53 12.00
N ALA A 114 30.35 -3.15 13.03
CA ALA A 114 30.83 -3.03 14.41
C ALA A 114 31.95 -4.03 14.76
N ALA A 115 32.03 -5.17 14.06
CA ALA A 115 33.02 -6.21 14.36
C ALA A 115 34.42 -5.89 13.81
N GLU A 116 34.51 -5.11 12.73
CA GLU A 116 35.76 -4.89 12.02
C GLU A 116 36.68 -3.88 12.73
N ILE A 117 36.10 -2.93 13.48
CA ILE A 117 36.86 -1.93 14.26
C ILE A 117 37.43 -2.54 15.54
N ASP A 118 36.66 -3.39 16.24
CA ASP A 118 37.11 -4.03 17.50
C ASP A 118 38.13 -5.14 17.23
N ALA A 119 38.02 -5.86 16.10
CA ALA A 119 39.02 -6.82 15.67
C ALA A 119 40.36 -6.15 15.31
N ALA A 120 40.35 -4.96 14.71
CA ALA A 120 41.57 -4.19 14.45
C ALA A 120 42.19 -3.63 15.74
N LEU A 121 41.38 -3.37 16.78
CA LEU A 121 41.86 -2.92 18.08
C LEU A 121 42.39 -4.09 18.95
N LEU A 122 41.80 -5.29 18.86
CA LEU A 122 42.26 -6.49 19.56
C LEU A 122 43.41 -7.24 18.86
N ALA A 123 43.59 -7.06 17.55
CA ALA A 123 44.65 -7.68 16.76
C ALA A 123 45.86 -6.77 16.51
N ASP A 124 45.91 -5.58 17.13
CA ASP A 124 47.13 -4.75 17.06
C ASP A 124 48.25 -5.46 17.84
N ASP A 125 49.17 -6.04 17.08
CA ASP A 125 50.36 -6.71 17.59
C ASP A 125 51.23 -5.66 18.31
N LEU A 126 51.30 -5.77 19.64
CA LEU A 126 52.20 -4.94 20.42
C LEU A 126 53.64 -5.19 19.92
N PRO A 127 54.33 -4.18 19.36
CA PRO A 127 55.64 -4.41 18.76
C PRO A 127 56.60 -4.92 19.85
N PRO A 128 57.42 -5.96 19.57
CA PRO A 128 58.32 -6.55 20.57
C PRO A 128 59.35 -5.55 21.12
N ALA A 129 59.50 -4.38 20.49
CA ALA A 129 60.30 -3.26 20.99
C ALA A 129 59.72 -2.62 22.28
N ALA A 130 58.43 -2.78 22.58
CA ALA A 130 57.82 -2.26 23.81
C ALA A 130 58.34 -2.99 25.08
N TYR A 131 58.82 -4.23 24.93
CA TYR A 131 59.45 -5.00 26.01
C TYR A 131 60.94 -4.65 26.22
N LEU A 132 61.52 -3.81 25.35
CA LEU A 132 62.93 -3.43 25.40
C LEU A 132 63.16 -2.04 26.00
N ASP A 133 62.16 -1.46 26.67
CA ASP A 133 62.33 -0.18 27.35
C ASP A 133 63.41 -0.31 28.44
N PRO A 134 64.41 0.60 28.49
CA PRO A 134 65.47 0.57 29.49
C PRO A 134 64.94 0.50 30.94
N GLY A 135 63.76 1.06 31.21
CA GLY A 135 63.12 1.02 32.53
C GLY A 135 62.73 -0.39 32.99
N PHE A 136 62.34 -1.29 32.08
CA PHE A 136 62.03 -2.69 32.42
C PHE A 136 63.30 -3.47 32.80
N SER A 137 64.43 -3.14 32.17
CA SER A 137 65.73 -3.73 32.55
C SER A 137 66.21 -3.27 33.93
N GLU A 138 65.80 -2.08 34.37
CA GLU A 138 66.07 -1.56 35.72
C GLU A 138 65.18 -2.26 36.76
N PHE A 139 63.91 -2.52 36.44
CA PHE A 139 63.00 -3.33 37.27
C PHE A 139 63.52 -4.76 37.49
N LEU A 140 64.10 -5.39 36.46
CA LEU A 140 64.73 -6.71 36.60
C LEU A 140 66.06 -6.68 37.37
N LYS A 141 66.76 -5.53 37.39
CA LYS A 141 68.04 -5.36 38.12
C LYS A 141 67.85 -5.03 39.59
N SER A 142 66.72 -4.46 39.96
CA SER A 142 66.36 -4.15 41.33
C SER A 142 65.03 -4.83 41.71
N PRO A 143 64.99 -6.19 41.78
CA PRO A 143 63.79 -6.90 42.24
C PRO A 143 63.45 -6.59 43.70
N ASP A 144 64.38 -5.98 44.44
CA ASP A 144 64.18 -5.47 45.78
C ASP A 144 64.20 -3.93 45.73
N GLY A 145 63.02 -3.31 45.83
CA GLY A 145 62.89 -1.91 46.24
C GLY A 145 63.52 -1.70 47.63
N PRO A 146 63.79 -0.44 48.03
CA PRO A 146 64.77 -0.05 49.04
C PRO A 146 64.78 -0.89 50.33
#